data_AF-A0A0N5BLQ4-F1
#
_entry.id   AF-A0A0N5BLQ4-F1
#
_cell.length_a   1.000
_cell.length_b   1.000
_cell.length_c   1.000
_cell.angle_alpha   90.00
_cell.angle_beta   90.00
_cell.angle_gamma   90.00
#
_symmetry.space_group_name_H-M   'P 1'
#
loop_
_entity.id
_entity.type
_entity.pdbx_description
1 polymer ?
#
loop_
_entity_poly.entity_id
_entity_poly.type
_entity_poly.pdbx_seq_one_letter_code
_entity_poly.pdbx_strand_id
1 'polypeptide(L)'
;MRISIIVYVSITFIIDLVKTQELAVAYMTVHIGVNKMYYSYRDKFYATFSQLVGQIIKNHRYVDPKYLLMTKVSSLNYGEAYIKQERKYRKIYTGQFLKHKPILIIEEFYLYKKLRFMCNGRTFTSYQKALEYVLNEKINNPIRHTRRPSSTILPPLENVNWLEEKVYCKKFWLILWRNCDYYCYSRNNFEVMKQKFLSEINYYREKYGVGKLVESPQLSSTALRYLNEIVSLRSRMDVTKFENVGKASLARAPLIVNHWFGEHKSYKWNTRFGSTETRHFTAMVWNKTSKIGIAVLRVNNEIFLKIMYDNKVNIPNQFEENILKKVNGRYSGRG
;
A
#
# COMPACT_ATOMS: atom_id res chain seq x y z
N MET A 1 31.09 6.11 2.80
CA MET A 1 29.71 6.63 2.97
C MET A 1 28.59 5.71 2.47
N ARG A 2 28.77 4.89 1.41
CA ARG A 2 27.72 3.96 0.93
C ARG A 2 27.44 2.77 1.87
N ILE A 3 28.45 2.29 2.58
CA ILE A 3 28.31 1.14 3.51
C ILE A 3 27.42 1.51 4.71
N SER A 4 27.60 2.70 5.30
CA SER A 4 26.78 3.15 6.44
C SER A 4 25.31 3.38 6.09
N ILE A 5 24.98 3.80 4.86
CA ILE A 5 23.60 4.02 4.41
C ILE A 5 22.89 2.69 4.15
N ILE A 6 23.56 1.70 3.54
CA ILE A 6 23.01 0.36 3.35
C ILE A 6 22.77 -0.30 4.71
N VAL A 7 23.74 -0.21 5.62
CA VAL A 7 23.59 -0.73 6.99
C VAL A 7 22.44 -0.03 7.72
N TYR A 8 22.28 1.28 7.60
CA TYR A 8 21.19 2.01 8.25
C TYR A 8 19.81 1.68 7.68
N VAL A 9 19.66 1.55 6.36
CA VAL A 9 18.40 1.15 5.70
C VAL A 9 18.04 -0.31 6.00
N SER A 10 19.03 -1.19 6.05
CA SER A 10 18.82 -2.58 6.49
C SER A 10 18.45 -2.64 7.97
N ILE A 11 19.08 -1.84 8.83
CA ILE A 11 18.75 -1.76 10.26
C ILE A 11 17.33 -1.21 10.46
N THR A 12 16.92 -0.13 9.79
CA THR A 12 15.56 0.42 9.93
C THR A 12 14.50 -0.52 9.35
N PHE A 13 14.77 -1.17 8.22
CA PHE A 13 13.90 -2.21 7.66
C PHE A 13 13.77 -3.42 8.59
N ILE A 14 14.87 -3.87 9.20
CA ILE A 14 14.87 -4.93 10.22
C ILE A 14 14.10 -4.47 11.46
N ILE A 15 14.28 -3.24 11.93
CA ILE A 15 13.55 -2.67 13.08
C ILE A 15 12.04 -2.60 12.81
N ASP A 16 11.60 -2.22 11.62
CA ASP A 16 10.18 -2.20 11.24
C ASP A 16 9.60 -3.61 11.01
N LEU A 17 10.42 -4.57 10.52
CA LEU A 17 10.05 -5.99 10.50
C LEU A 17 9.86 -6.56 11.91
N VAL A 18 10.72 -6.15 12.85
CA VAL A 18 10.69 -6.52 14.27
C VAL A 18 9.47 -5.91 14.98
N LYS A 19 9.12 -4.64 14.68
CA LYS A 19 8.00 -3.94 15.31
C LYS A 19 6.61 -4.40 14.86
N THR A 20 6.49 -5.04 13.70
CA THR A 20 5.17 -5.33 13.09
C THR A 20 4.66 -6.76 13.30
N GLN A 21 5.30 -7.60 14.10
CA GLN A 21 4.88 -9.01 14.24
C GLN A 21 3.61 -9.16 15.09
N GLU A 22 2.58 -9.85 14.58
CA GLU A 22 1.38 -10.19 15.36
C GLU A 22 1.64 -11.39 16.27
N LEU A 23 1.13 -11.31 17.50
CA LEU A 23 1.13 -12.38 18.49
C LEU A 23 -0.31 -12.68 18.90
N ALA A 24 -0.77 -13.91 18.66
CA ALA A 24 -2.05 -14.40 19.12
C ALA A 24 -1.92 -15.15 20.44
N VAL A 25 -2.59 -14.65 21.47
CA VAL A 25 -2.61 -15.24 22.80
C VAL A 25 -3.81 -16.17 22.92
N ALA A 26 -3.53 -17.46 23.18
CA ALA A 26 -4.57 -18.45 23.39
C ALA A 26 -5.26 -18.27 24.75
N TYR A 27 -6.58 -18.38 24.77
CA TYR A 27 -7.37 -18.48 25.98
C TYR A 27 -8.48 -19.53 25.81
N MET A 28 -9.05 -19.98 26.92
CA MET A 28 -10.15 -20.94 26.96
C MET A 28 -11.34 -20.33 27.70
N THR A 29 -12.54 -20.87 27.50
CA THR A 29 -13.69 -20.60 28.38
C THR A 29 -14.00 -21.83 29.19
N VAL A 30 -14.26 -21.66 30.47
CA VAL A 30 -14.57 -22.75 31.42
C VAL A 30 -15.93 -22.50 32.01
N HIS A 31 -16.85 -23.45 31.83
CA HIS A 31 -18.19 -23.41 32.37
C HIS A 31 -18.25 -24.24 33.65
N ILE A 32 -18.63 -23.59 34.76
CA ILE A 32 -18.79 -24.21 36.09
C ILE A 32 -20.28 -24.20 36.43
N GLY A 33 -20.93 -25.36 36.29
CA GLY A 33 -22.39 -25.48 36.38
C GLY A 33 -23.12 -24.79 35.22
N VAL A 34 -24.42 -24.53 35.38
CA VAL A 34 -25.31 -24.10 34.28
C VAL A 34 -25.05 -22.65 33.85
N ASN A 35 -24.69 -21.75 34.78
CA ASN A 35 -24.69 -20.29 34.54
C ASN A 35 -23.36 -19.56 34.77
N LYS A 36 -22.30 -20.22 35.24
CA LYS A 36 -21.01 -19.53 35.50
C LYS A 36 -20.01 -19.86 34.41
N MET A 37 -19.57 -18.84 33.68
CA MET A 37 -18.52 -18.96 32.67
C MET A 37 -17.33 -18.07 33.05
N TYR A 38 -16.14 -18.65 33.01
CA TYR A 38 -14.87 -17.98 33.27
C TYR A 38 -13.98 -18.06 32.05
N TYR A 39 -13.09 -17.08 31.91
CA TYR A 39 -12.01 -17.15 30.94
C TYR A 39 -10.76 -17.70 31.60
N SER A 40 -10.10 -18.69 30.97
CA SER A 40 -8.83 -19.23 31.44
C SER A 40 -7.68 -18.78 30.54
N TYR A 41 -6.63 -18.23 31.16
CA TYR A 41 -5.38 -17.83 30.51
C TYR A 41 -4.21 -18.04 31.46
N ARG A 42 -3.18 -18.77 31.00
CA ARG A 42 -1.99 -19.18 31.80
C ARG A 42 -2.36 -19.76 33.18
N ASP A 43 -3.29 -20.71 33.19
CA ASP A 43 -3.85 -21.37 34.38
C ASP A 43 -4.49 -20.42 35.42
N LYS A 44 -4.89 -19.22 35.01
CA LYS A 44 -5.65 -18.26 35.84
C LYS A 44 -7.03 -18.02 35.26
N PHE A 45 -8.00 -17.82 36.14
CA PHE A 45 -9.39 -17.56 35.79
C PHE A 45 -9.74 -16.07 35.90
N TYR A 46 -10.52 -15.59 34.94
CA TYR A 46 -11.01 -14.21 34.88
C TYR A 46 -12.52 -14.23 34.71
N ALA A 47 -13.23 -13.44 35.51
CA ALA A 47 -14.69 -13.40 35.49
C ALA A 47 -15.22 -12.59 34.29
N THR A 48 -14.48 -11.58 33.86
CA THR A 48 -14.87 -10.73 32.72
C THR A 48 -13.85 -10.75 31.60
N PHE A 49 -14.32 -10.52 30.37
CA PHE A 49 -13.44 -10.40 29.22
C PHE A 49 -12.46 -9.21 29.37
N SER A 50 -12.89 -8.12 30.03
CA SER A 50 -12.04 -6.95 30.30
C SER A 50 -10.87 -7.29 31.24
N GLN A 51 -11.12 -8.08 32.30
CA GLN A 51 -10.06 -8.55 33.20
C GLN A 51 -9.02 -9.41 32.46
N LEU A 52 -9.51 -10.32 31.60
CA LEU A 52 -8.65 -11.14 30.75
C LEU A 52 -7.77 -10.27 29.84
N VAL A 53 -8.37 -9.33 29.10
CA VAL A 53 -7.66 -8.42 28.18
C VAL A 53 -6.62 -7.60 28.94
N GLY A 54 -6.98 -7.01 30.08
CA GLY A 54 -6.06 -6.22 30.90
C GLY A 54 -4.85 -7.04 31.35
N GLN A 55 -5.05 -8.29 31.74
CA GLN A 55 -3.95 -9.16 32.14
C GLN A 55 -3.08 -9.61 30.96
N ILE A 56 -3.68 -9.85 29.79
CA ILE A 56 -2.92 -10.14 28.56
C ILE A 56 -2.03 -8.96 28.21
N ILE A 57 -2.54 -7.73 28.18
CA ILE A 57 -1.75 -6.52 27.91
C ILE A 57 -0.62 -6.38 28.94
N LYS A 58 -0.91 -6.61 30.22
CA LYS A 58 0.09 -6.56 31.30
C LYS A 58 1.22 -7.58 31.11
N ASN A 59 0.91 -8.78 30.66
CA ASN A 59 1.90 -9.84 30.43
C ASN A 59 2.71 -9.67 29.14
N HIS A 60 2.28 -8.77 28.25
CA HIS A 60 2.86 -8.58 26.92
C HIS A 60 3.30 -7.13 26.67
N ARG A 61 3.83 -6.46 27.69
CA ARG A 61 4.35 -5.07 27.55
C ARG A 61 5.42 -4.90 26.48
N TYR A 62 6.08 -5.99 26.09
CA TYR A 62 7.08 -6.03 25.02
C TYR A 62 6.47 -6.11 23.60
N VAL A 63 5.14 -6.23 23.48
CA VAL A 63 4.40 -6.20 22.22
C VAL A 63 3.43 -5.02 22.25
N ASP A 64 3.46 -4.19 21.21
CA ASP A 64 2.48 -3.10 21.09
C ASP A 64 1.05 -3.69 21.03
N PRO A 65 0.10 -3.19 21.86
CA PRO A 65 -1.28 -3.67 21.89
C PRO A 65 -1.97 -3.74 20.52
N LYS A 66 -1.56 -2.92 19.53
CA LYS A 66 -2.11 -2.97 18.17
C LYS A 66 -1.79 -4.28 17.42
N TYR A 67 -0.76 -5.01 17.84
CA TYR A 67 -0.33 -6.29 17.24
C TYR A 67 -0.69 -7.50 18.10
N LEU A 68 -1.33 -7.28 19.24
CA LEU A 68 -1.85 -8.36 20.07
C LEU A 68 -3.22 -8.83 19.57
N LEU A 69 -3.30 -10.14 19.37
CA LEU A 69 -4.50 -10.86 19.01
C LEU A 69 -4.86 -11.82 20.14
N MET A 70 -6.13 -12.18 20.23
CA MET A 70 -6.62 -13.23 21.11
C MET A 70 -7.26 -14.32 20.28
N THR A 71 -7.04 -15.57 20.66
CA THR A 71 -7.69 -16.70 20.00
C THR A 71 -8.26 -17.65 21.05
N LYS A 72 -9.55 -17.98 20.89
CA LYS A 72 -10.21 -18.97 21.73
C LYS A 72 -9.86 -20.35 21.20
N VAL A 73 -9.23 -21.19 22.02
CA VAL A 73 -8.75 -22.50 21.58
C VAL A 73 -9.66 -23.66 22.00
N SER A 74 -10.46 -23.46 23.05
CA SER A 74 -11.43 -24.45 23.52
C SER A 74 -12.47 -23.83 24.46
N SER A 75 -13.54 -24.62 24.67
CA SER A 75 -14.43 -24.52 25.83
C SER A 75 -14.28 -25.79 26.67
N LEU A 76 -14.20 -25.67 27.99
CA LEU A 76 -14.30 -26.80 28.93
C LEU A 76 -15.63 -26.73 29.69
N ASN A 77 -16.37 -27.84 29.70
CA ASN A 77 -17.57 -28.04 30.50
C ASN A 77 -17.28 -29.10 31.58
N TYR A 78 -17.82 -28.94 32.79
CA TYR A 78 -17.64 -29.92 33.86
C TYR A 78 -18.34 -31.23 33.48
N GLY A 79 -17.58 -32.28 33.16
CA GLY A 79 -18.10 -33.62 32.80
C GLY A 79 -18.09 -33.99 31.31
N GLU A 80 -17.72 -33.09 30.40
CA GLU A 80 -17.68 -33.37 28.95
C GLU A 80 -16.37 -32.96 28.27
N ALA A 81 -16.07 -33.65 27.17
CA ALA A 81 -14.83 -33.61 26.42
C ALA A 81 -14.48 -32.25 25.80
N TYR A 82 -13.19 -32.08 25.54
CA TYR A 82 -12.59 -30.94 24.84
C TYR A 82 -13.28 -30.67 23.48
N ILE A 83 -14.02 -29.57 23.36
CA ILE A 83 -14.61 -29.15 22.08
C ILE A 83 -13.59 -28.29 21.32
N LYS A 84 -12.97 -28.88 20.29
CA LYS A 84 -12.05 -28.20 19.38
C LYS A 84 -12.82 -27.20 18.52
N GLN A 85 -12.60 -25.90 18.74
CA GLN A 85 -13.23 -24.83 17.96
C GLN A 85 -12.34 -24.37 16.80
N GLU A 86 -12.98 -23.90 15.72
CA GLU A 86 -12.27 -23.18 14.68
C GLU A 86 -11.61 -21.92 15.26
N ARG A 87 -10.30 -21.79 15.03
CA ARG A 87 -9.50 -20.70 15.59
C ARG A 87 -9.81 -19.41 14.87
N LYS A 88 -10.53 -18.53 15.55
CA LYS A 88 -10.71 -17.12 15.16
C LYS A 88 -9.73 -16.25 15.94
N TYR A 89 -9.26 -15.18 15.30
CA TYR A 89 -8.28 -14.26 15.88
C TYR A 89 -8.92 -12.89 16.05
N ARG A 90 -9.02 -12.40 17.29
CA ARG A 90 -9.63 -11.11 17.63
C ARG A 90 -8.55 -10.10 17.98
N LYS A 91 -8.55 -8.93 17.33
CA LYS A 91 -7.66 -7.82 17.69
C LYS A 91 -8.02 -7.29 19.08
N ILE A 92 -7.05 -7.17 19.97
CA ILE A 92 -7.28 -6.63 21.31
C ILE A 92 -7.71 -5.16 21.23
N TYR A 93 -7.00 -4.36 20.43
CA TYR A 93 -7.23 -2.92 20.34
C TYR A 93 -8.58 -2.55 19.70
N THR A 94 -9.00 -3.24 18.63
CA THR A 94 -10.23 -2.89 17.88
C THR A 94 -11.41 -3.82 18.14
N GLY A 95 -11.20 -4.95 18.81
CA GLY A 95 -12.21 -5.98 19.02
C GLY A 95 -12.63 -6.75 17.76
N GLN A 96 -12.09 -6.42 16.59
CA GLN A 96 -12.44 -7.03 15.29
C GLN A 96 -11.79 -8.40 15.10
N PHE A 97 -12.50 -9.32 14.46
CA PHE A 97 -11.95 -10.62 14.06
C PHE A 97 -11.19 -10.52 12.73
N LEU A 98 -10.08 -11.25 12.62
CA LEU A 98 -9.38 -11.45 11.36
C LEU A 98 -10.21 -12.32 10.42
N LYS A 99 -10.30 -11.93 9.16
CA LYS A 99 -10.98 -12.70 8.11
C LYS A 99 -10.19 -13.95 7.68
N HIS A 100 -8.86 -13.89 7.79
CA HIS A 100 -7.95 -14.98 7.45
C HIS A 100 -6.82 -15.09 8.48
N LYS A 101 -6.34 -16.31 8.73
CA LYS A 101 -5.17 -16.57 9.59
C LYS A 101 -3.89 -16.08 8.89
N PRO A 102 -3.07 -15.21 9.51
CA PRO A 102 -1.77 -14.87 8.95
C PRO A 102 -0.84 -16.09 8.93
N ILE A 103 -0.11 -16.29 7.83
CA ILE A 103 0.73 -17.48 7.60
C ILE A 103 1.83 -17.61 8.67
N LEU A 104 2.49 -16.50 9.02
CA LEU A 104 3.55 -16.44 10.04
C LEU A 104 3.05 -15.83 11.36
N ILE A 105 1.80 -16.11 11.74
CA ILE A 105 1.31 -15.72 13.07
C ILE A 105 2.01 -16.54 14.15
N ILE A 106 2.49 -15.86 15.19
CA ILE A 106 2.99 -16.53 16.39
C ILE A 106 1.77 -16.73 17.31
N GLU A 107 1.49 -17.97 17.67
CA GLU A 107 0.44 -18.34 18.61
C GLU A 107 1.09 -18.71 19.95
N GLU A 108 0.78 -17.99 21.02
CA GLU A 108 1.17 -18.32 22.38
C GLU A 108 0.15 -19.29 23.00
N PHE A 109 0.67 -20.38 23.56
CA PHE A 109 -0.07 -21.34 24.35
C PHE A 109 0.56 -21.53 25.72
N TYR A 110 -0.27 -21.84 26.70
CA TYR A 110 0.16 -22.32 28.00
C TYR A 110 -0.31 -23.76 28.15
N LEU A 111 0.62 -24.71 28.05
CA LEU A 111 0.34 -26.14 28.07
C LEU A 111 1.26 -26.79 29.09
N TYR A 112 0.71 -27.65 29.96
CA TYR A 112 1.47 -28.37 30.98
C TYR A 112 2.36 -27.46 31.85
N LYS A 113 1.79 -26.34 32.32
CA LYS A 113 2.49 -25.31 33.11
C LYS A 113 3.70 -24.67 32.41
N LYS A 114 3.79 -24.76 31.09
CA LYS A 114 4.88 -24.20 30.29
C LYS A 114 4.33 -23.33 29.17
N LEU A 115 4.98 -22.20 28.94
CA LEU A 115 4.73 -21.41 27.75
C LEU A 115 5.30 -22.09 26.51
N ARG A 116 4.52 -22.08 25.44
CA ARG A 116 4.88 -22.58 24.12
C ARG A 116 4.43 -21.59 23.07
N PHE A 117 5.25 -21.40 22.06
CA PHE A 117 4.93 -20.54 20.93
C PHE A 117 4.89 -21.41 19.69
N MET A 118 3.87 -21.26 18.85
CA MET A 118 3.76 -21.99 17.60
C MET A 118 3.72 -21.02 16.43
N CYS A 119 4.44 -21.34 15.36
CA CYS A 119 4.40 -20.59 14.11
C CYS A 119 4.69 -21.51 12.94
N ASN A 120 3.85 -21.48 11.90
CA ASN A 120 4.02 -22.26 10.68
C ASN A 120 4.34 -23.76 10.94
N GLY A 121 3.59 -24.39 11.85
CA GLY A 121 3.76 -25.81 12.22
C GLY A 121 4.92 -26.13 13.17
N ARG A 122 5.79 -25.16 13.49
CA ARG A 122 6.91 -25.33 14.44
C ARG A 122 6.55 -24.85 15.83
N THR A 123 7.19 -25.43 16.85
CA THR A 123 7.00 -25.06 18.26
C THR A 123 8.31 -24.54 18.87
N PHE A 124 8.21 -23.49 19.68
CA PHE A 124 9.32 -22.79 20.32
C PHE A 124 9.08 -22.63 21.82
N THR A 125 10.17 -22.52 22.58
CA THR A 125 10.14 -22.38 24.05
C THR A 125 10.09 -20.94 24.54
N SER A 126 10.33 -19.96 23.65
CA SER A 126 10.29 -18.53 23.97
C SER A 126 9.77 -17.71 22.79
N TYR A 127 9.20 -16.54 23.08
CA TYR A 127 8.73 -15.60 22.08
C TYR A 127 9.87 -15.16 21.15
N GLN A 128 11.06 -14.93 21.70
CA GLN A 128 12.22 -14.45 20.96
C GLN A 128 12.69 -15.47 19.91
N LYS A 129 12.74 -16.77 20.24
CA LYS A 129 13.06 -17.83 19.27
C LYS A 129 12.02 -17.94 18.15
N ALA A 130 10.75 -17.81 18.50
CA ALA A 130 9.67 -17.80 17.50
C ALA A 130 9.76 -16.56 16.58
N LEU A 131 10.07 -15.40 17.16
CA LEU A 131 10.25 -14.15 16.42
C LEU A 131 11.45 -14.24 15.46
N GLU A 132 12.59 -14.74 15.93
CA GLU A 132 13.79 -14.95 15.11
C GLU A 132 13.49 -15.87 13.92
N TYR A 133 12.80 -16.99 14.13
CA TYR A 133 12.32 -17.85 13.06
C TYR A 133 11.47 -17.09 12.03
N VAL A 134 10.51 -16.30 12.49
CA VAL A 134 9.63 -15.52 11.61
C VAL A 134 10.42 -14.48 10.81
N LEU A 135 11.40 -13.82 11.43
CA LEU A 135 12.27 -12.87 10.74
C LEU A 135 13.09 -13.56 9.65
N ASN A 136 13.68 -14.72 9.95
CA ASN A 136 14.44 -15.51 8.99
C ASN A 136 13.56 -16.01 7.83
N GLU A 137 12.33 -16.47 8.10
CA GLU A 137 11.37 -16.87 7.06
C GLU A 137 10.99 -15.69 6.14
N LYS A 138 10.82 -14.49 6.70
CA LYS A 138 10.53 -13.27 5.92
C LYS A 138 11.74 -12.82 5.07
N ILE A 139 12.97 -12.99 5.57
CA ILE A 139 14.21 -12.64 4.86
C ILE A 139 14.46 -13.61 3.70
N ASN A 140 14.28 -14.91 3.94
CA ASN A 140 14.61 -15.96 2.95
C ASN A 140 13.51 -16.16 1.90
N ASN A 141 12.25 -15.80 2.19
CA ASN A 141 11.12 -15.91 1.26
C ASN A 141 10.27 -14.61 1.21
N PRO A 142 10.84 -13.47 0.76
CA PRO A 142 10.18 -12.16 0.80
C PRO A 142 8.91 -12.11 -0.08
N ILE A 143 8.85 -12.91 -1.16
CA ILE A 143 7.73 -12.95 -2.11
C ILE A 143 6.51 -13.71 -1.53
N ARG A 144 6.72 -14.66 -0.61
CA ARG A 144 5.65 -15.52 -0.07
C ARG A 144 5.05 -15.00 1.25
N HIS A 145 5.79 -14.16 1.98
CA HIS A 145 5.45 -13.78 3.36
C HIS A 145 5.52 -12.28 3.66
N THR A 146 5.74 -11.43 2.66
CA THR A 146 5.39 -10.01 2.80
C THR A 146 3.90 -9.92 3.03
N ARG A 147 3.52 -9.44 4.22
CA ARG A 147 2.15 -9.00 4.46
C ARG A 147 1.77 -8.02 3.35
N ARG A 148 0.86 -8.44 2.47
CA ARG A 148 -0.19 -7.52 2.03
C ARG A 148 -0.77 -6.89 3.31
N PRO A 149 -0.81 -5.56 3.43
CA PRO A 149 -1.61 -4.93 4.47
C PRO A 149 -2.98 -5.59 4.50
N SER A 150 -3.52 -5.84 5.69
CA SER A 150 -4.90 -6.29 5.89
C SER A 150 -5.80 -5.49 4.96
N SER A 151 -6.19 -6.08 3.83
CA SER A 151 -7.18 -5.50 2.96
C SER A 151 -8.42 -5.42 3.83
N THR A 152 -8.83 -4.22 4.23
CA THR A 152 -10.25 -3.89 4.13
C THR A 152 -10.68 -4.51 2.82
N ILE A 153 -11.63 -5.46 2.83
CA ILE A 153 -12.27 -5.88 1.59
C ILE A 153 -12.57 -4.57 0.90
N LEU A 154 -11.88 -4.30 -0.20
CA LEU A 154 -12.16 -3.11 -0.96
C LEU A 154 -13.65 -3.22 -1.23
N PRO A 155 -14.45 -2.17 -0.96
CA PRO A 155 -15.81 -2.19 -1.51
C PRO A 155 -15.68 -2.60 -2.98
N PRO A 156 -16.61 -3.41 -3.50
CA PRO A 156 -16.58 -3.84 -4.90
C PRO A 156 -16.15 -2.64 -5.74
N LEU A 157 -15.03 -2.78 -6.44
CA LEU A 157 -14.53 -1.67 -7.24
C LEU A 157 -15.66 -1.26 -8.16
N GLU A 158 -15.94 0.04 -8.18
CA GLU A 158 -16.95 0.58 -9.09
C GLU A 158 -16.70 0.02 -10.49
N ASN A 159 -17.73 -0.54 -11.10
CA ASN A 159 -17.64 -1.05 -12.46
C ASN A 159 -17.57 0.17 -13.39
N VAL A 160 -16.37 0.53 -13.85
CA VAL A 160 -16.19 1.69 -14.71
C VAL A 160 -16.54 1.30 -16.14
N ASN A 161 -17.58 1.94 -16.69
CA ASN A 161 -17.88 1.82 -18.10
C ASN A 161 -16.89 2.65 -18.92
N TRP A 162 -15.82 2.00 -19.41
CA TRP A 162 -14.80 2.65 -20.26
C TRP A 162 -15.34 3.22 -21.58
N LEU A 163 -16.59 2.93 -21.95
CA LEU A 163 -17.25 3.53 -23.12
C LEU A 163 -17.70 4.96 -22.85
N GLU A 164 -18.11 5.25 -21.61
CA GLU A 164 -18.60 6.58 -21.19
C GLU A 164 -17.45 7.51 -20.77
N GLU A 165 -16.33 6.95 -20.32
CA GLU A 165 -15.16 7.73 -19.95
C GLU A 165 -14.47 8.35 -21.19
N LYS A 166 -14.09 9.63 -21.06
CA LYS A 166 -13.44 10.40 -22.12
C LYS A 166 -11.95 10.06 -22.22
N VAL A 167 -11.65 8.89 -22.78
CA VAL A 167 -10.28 8.37 -22.88
C VAL A 167 -9.56 8.85 -24.15
N TYR A 168 -8.45 9.56 -23.97
CA TYR A 168 -7.58 9.98 -25.08
C TYR A 168 -6.65 8.86 -25.55
N CYS A 169 -6.47 8.77 -26.87
CA CYS A 169 -5.72 7.68 -27.52
C CYS A 169 -6.22 6.29 -27.09
N LYS A 170 -7.56 6.14 -27.06
CA LYS A 170 -8.30 5.00 -26.50
C LYS A 170 -7.74 3.64 -26.87
N LYS A 171 -7.34 3.41 -28.12
CA LYS A 171 -6.74 2.13 -28.55
C LYS A 171 -5.49 1.77 -27.73
N PHE A 172 -4.55 2.68 -27.61
CA PHE A 172 -3.33 2.47 -26.83
C PHE A 172 -3.61 2.40 -25.32
N TRP A 173 -4.46 3.30 -24.82
CA TRP A 173 -4.84 3.30 -23.41
C TRP A 173 -5.48 1.97 -22.98
N LEU A 174 -6.37 1.39 -23.82
CA LEU A 174 -6.98 0.09 -23.54
C LEU A 174 -5.95 -1.05 -23.55
N ILE A 175 -4.90 -1.00 -24.38
CA ILE A 175 -3.80 -1.99 -24.33
C ILE A 175 -3.12 -1.96 -22.95
N LEU A 176 -2.91 -0.76 -22.39
CA LEU A 176 -2.30 -0.63 -21.07
C LEU A 176 -3.25 -1.04 -19.94
N TRP A 177 -4.51 -0.62 -19.97
CA TRP A 177 -5.34 -0.60 -18.77
C TRP A 177 -6.55 -1.55 -18.79
N ARG A 178 -7.03 -2.01 -19.96
CA ARG A 178 -8.28 -2.79 -20.10
C ARG A 178 -8.34 -4.02 -19.18
N ASN A 179 -7.23 -4.75 -19.08
CA ASN A 179 -7.12 -5.98 -18.30
C ASN A 179 -6.31 -5.78 -17.01
N CYS A 180 -6.13 -4.53 -16.56
CA CYS A 180 -5.33 -4.20 -15.38
C CYS A 180 -6.17 -3.48 -14.32
N ASP A 181 -6.96 -4.26 -13.60
CA ASP A 181 -7.73 -3.81 -12.44
C ASP A 181 -6.81 -3.35 -11.27
N TYR A 182 -7.41 -2.97 -10.14
CA TYR A 182 -6.68 -2.60 -8.93
C TYR A 182 -5.63 -3.64 -8.52
N TYR A 183 -5.97 -4.93 -8.56
CA TYR A 183 -5.06 -5.99 -8.14
C TYR A 183 -3.89 -6.16 -9.09
N CYS A 184 -4.08 -5.85 -10.37
CA CYS A 184 -3.01 -5.79 -11.35
C CYS A 184 -2.11 -4.57 -11.13
N TYR A 185 -2.66 -3.35 -11.11
CA TYR A 185 -1.83 -2.15 -11.11
C TYR A 185 -1.14 -1.89 -9.76
N SER A 186 -1.69 -2.41 -8.66
CA SER A 186 -1.11 -2.27 -7.31
C SER A 186 0.03 -3.25 -7.00
N ARG A 187 0.36 -4.17 -7.91
CA ARG A 187 1.45 -5.14 -7.74
C ARG A 187 2.79 -4.46 -7.46
N ASN A 188 3.62 -5.12 -6.65
CA ASN A 188 4.95 -4.66 -6.26
C ASN A 188 4.93 -3.22 -5.72
N ASN A 189 3.96 -2.92 -4.85
CA ASN A 189 3.76 -1.58 -4.29
C ASN A 189 3.59 -0.51 -5.40
N PHE A 190 2.61 -0.73 -6.27
CA PHE A 190 2.25 0.15 -7.40
C PHE A 190 3.32 0.30 -8.50
N GLU A 191 4.33 -0.57 -8.54
CA GLU A 191 5.35 -0.52 -9.59
C GLU A 191 4.76 -0.71 -10.99
N VAL A 192 3.78 -1.62 -11.14
CA VAL A 192 3.08 -1.83 -12.42
C VAL A 192 2.35 -0.56 -12.87
N MET A 193 1.71 0.16 -11.93
CA MET A 193 1.06 1.43 -12.22
C MET A 193 2.06 2.50 -12.68
N LYS A 194 3.21 2.65 -12.02
CA LYS A 194 4.24 3.61 -12.42
C LYS A 194 4.76 3.33 -13.84
N GLN A 195 5.07 2.07 -14.14
CA GLN A 195 5.55 1.66 -15.47
C GLN A 195 4.52 1.94 -16.58
N LYS A 196 3.23 1.69 -16.30
CA LYS A 196 2.14 1.99 -17.24
C LYS A 196 1.94 3.50 -17.42
N PHE A 197 2.00 4.29 -16.35
CA PHE A 197 1.97 5.75 -16.46
C PHE A 197 3.15 6.30 -17.26
N LEU A 198 4.37 5.79 -17.03
CA LEU A 198 5.53 6.16 -17.84
C LEU A 198 5.31 5.84 -19.32
N SER A 199 4.80 4.65 -19.62
CA SER A 199 4.50 4.22 -21.00
C SER A 199 3.44 5.10 -21.65
N GLU A 200 2.41 5.48 -20.91
CA GLU A 200 1.36 6.40 -21.35
C GLU A 200 1.87 7.81 -21.63
N ILE A 201 2.65 8.39 -20.70
CA ILE A 201 3.28 9.70 -20.86
C ILE A 201 4.23 9.69 -22.07
N ASN A 202 5.06 8.67 -22.22
CA ASN A 202 5.99 8.56 -23.34
C ASN A 202 5.28 8.42 -24.68
N TYR A 203 4.16 7.68 -24.73
CA TYR A 203 3.33 7.62 -25.92
C TYR A 203 2.75 9.00 -26.27
N TYR A 204 2.33 9.79 -25.28
CA TYR A 204 1.88 11.16 -25.51
C TYR A 204 3.00 12.08 -25.99
N ARG A 205 4.18 12.04 -25.36
CA ARG A 205 5.35 12.84 -25.77
C ARG A 205 5.74 12.56 -27.22
N GLU A 206 5.73 11.29 -27.63
CA GLU A 206 5.99 10.89 -29.01
C GLU A 206 5.00 11.52 -30.00
N LYS A 207 3.71 11.65 -29.65
CA LYS A 207 2.71 12.33 -30.50
C LYS A 207 3.00 13.82 -30.69
N TYR A 208 3.75 14.43 -29.79
CA TYR A 208 4.18 15.83 -29.88
C TYR A 208 5.64 15.96 -30.37
N GLY A 209 6.27 14.87 -30.82
CA GLY A 209 7.65 14.90 -31.31
C GLY A 209 8.67 15.16 -30.20
N VAL A 210 8.27 14.92 -28.96
CA VAL A 210 9.08 15.15 -27.77
C VAL A 210 9.75 13.82 -27.35
N GLY A 211 11.04 13.88 -26.99
CA GLY A 211 11.82 12.70 -26.59
C GLY A 211 11.26 11.96 -25.38
N LYS A 212 11.45 10.65 -25.30
CA LYS A 212 10.95 9.80 -24.19
C LYS A 212 11.66 10.12 -22.87
N LEU A 213 10.91 10.04 -21.77
CA LEU A 213 11.42 10.14 -20.40
C LEU A 213 11.90 8.78 -19.90
N VAL A 214 12.94 8.80 -19.08
CA VAL A 214 13.46 7.63 -18.36
C VAL A 214 13.22 7.80 -16.86
N GLU A 215 12.81 6.74 -16.18
CA GLU A 215 12.59 6.82 -14.73
C GLU A 215 13.89 7.07 -13.96
N SER A 216 13.84 7.97 -12.98
CA SER A 216 14.92 8.20 -12.02
C SER A 216 14.48 7.77 -10.61
N PRO A 217 15.13 6.77 -10.00
CA PRO A 217 14.85 6.35 -8.64
C PRO A 217 14.97 7.48 -7.61
N GLN A 218 15.92 8.40 -7.81
CA GLN A 218 16.13 9.56 -6.95
C GLN A 218 14.93 10.52 -7.02
N LEU A 219 14.45 10.84 -8.22
CA LEU A 219 13.25 11.66 -8.39
C LEU A 219 12.01 10.96 -7.82
N SER A 220 11.84 9.66 -8.05
CA SER A 220 10.72 8.88 -7.49
C SER A 220 10.74 8.87 -5.95
N SER A 221 11.92 8.78 -5.32
CA SER A 221 12.07 8.86 -3.86
C SER A 221 11.69 10.24 -3.31
N THR A 222 12.16 11.31 -3.96
CA THR A 222 11.82 12.69 -3.59
C THR A 222 10.33 12.97 -3.79
N ALA A 223 9.76 12.50 -4.89
CA ALA A 223 8.33 12.60 -5.17
C ALA A 223 7.50 11.89 -4.10
N LEU A 224 7.95 10.71 -3.63
CA LEU A 224 7.27 9.96 -2.59
C LEU A 224 7.32 10.67 -1.24
N ARG A 225 8.47 11.26 -0.87
CA ARG A 225 8.59 12.05 0.36
C ARG A 225 7.63 13.24 0.35
N TYR A 226 7.65 14.01 -0.73
CA TYR A 226 6.75 15.14 -0.93
C TYR A 226 5.28 14.71 -0.88
N LEU A 227 4.93 13.61 -1.55
CA LEU A 227 3.56 13.10 -1.59
C LEU A 227 3.06 12.67 -0.20
N ASN A 228 3.92 12.02 0.61
CA ASN A 228 3.57 11.66 1.99
C ASN A 228 3.27 12.89 2.86
N GLU A 229 4.07 13.95 2.71
CA GLU A 229 3.88 15.21 3.45
C GLU A 229 2.54 15.87 3.08
N ILE A 230 2.28 16.11 1.79
CA ILE A 230 1.07 16.84 1.38
C ILE A 230 -0.21 16.04 1.61
N VAL A 231 -0.16 14.70 1.47
CA VAL A 231 -1.35 13.85 1.66
C VAL A 231 -1.81 13.86 3.11
N SER A 232 -0.93 14.16 4.07
CA SER A 232 -1.31 14.39 5.46
C SER A 232 -2.22 15.62 5.64
N LEU A 233 -2.13 16.60 4.73
CA LEU A 233 -2.89 17.86 4.77
C LEU A 233 -4.25 17.79 4.05
N ARG A 234 -4.59 16.64 3.44
CA ARG A 234 -5.78 16.49 2.57
C ARG A 234 -7.12 16.74 3.25
N SER A 235 -7.18 16.72 4.59
CA SER A 235 -8.39 17.07 5.35
C SER A 235 -8.62 18.58 5.44
N ARG A 236 -7.59 19.39 5.16
CA ARG A 236 -7.61 20.86 5.28
C ARG A 236 -7.61 21.56 3.92
N MET A 237 -7.10 20.90 2.88
CA MET A 237 -7.01 21.50 1.55
C MET A 237 -7.02 20.46 0.43
N ASP A 238 -7.37 20.93 -0.76
CA ASP A 238 -7.29 20.15 -1.99
C ASP A 238 -5.83 20.03 -2.46
N VAL A 239 -5.23 18.88 -2.17
CA VAL A 239 -3.84 18.58 -2.52
C VAL A 239 -3.61 18.48 -4.04
N THR A 240 -4.65 18.33 -4.86
CA THR A 240 -4.49 18.28 -6.32
C THR A 240 -4.08 19.64 -6.90
N LYS A 241 -4.25 20.73 -6.14
CA LYS A 241 -3.77 22.07 -6.51
C LYS A 241 -2.23 22.20 -6.49
N PHE A 242 -1.53 21.31 -5.79
CA PHE A 242 -0.07 21.26 -5.84
C PHE A 242 0.43 20.80 -7.21
N GLU A 243 1.66 21.18 -7.54
CA GLU A 243 2.26 20.91 -8.86
C GLU A 243 2.28 19.41 -9.17
N ASN A 244 1.74 19.00 -10.31
CA ASN A 244 1.81 17.60 -10.80
C ASN A 244 1.34 16.56 -9.77
N VAL A 245 0.26 16.89 -9.02
CA VAL A 245 -0.38 16.00 -8.05
C VAL A 245 -1.75 15.57 -8.56
N GLY A 246 -1.96 14.26 -8.64
CA GLY A 246 -3.18 13.64 -9.15
C GLY A 246 -3.86 12.85 -8.06
N LYS A 247 -5.17 12.70 -8.17
CA LYS A 247 -5.99 11.95 -7.22
C LYS A 247 -7.13 11.26 -7.96
N ALA A 248 -7.42 10.01 -7.61
CA ALA A 248 -8.61 9.30 -8.09
C ALA A 248 -9.04 8.21 -7.11
N SER A 249 -10.26 7.69 -7.29
CA SER A 249 -10.68 6.45 -6.65
C SER A 249 -9.85 5.26 -7.17
N LEU A 250 -9.88 4.14 -6.47
CA LEU A 250 -9.20 2.92 -6.94
C LEU A 250 -9.69 2.47 -8.32
N ALA A 251 -10.97 2.63 -8.63
CA ALA A 251 -11.50 2.21 -9.92
C ALA A 251 -11.01 3.12 -11.07
N ARG A 252 -10.90 4.43 -10.81
CA ARG A 252 -10.52 5.44 -11.81
C ARG A 252 -9.05 5.86 -11.80
N ALA A 253 -8.21 5.30 -10.93
CA ALA A 253 -6.78 5.61 -10.87
C ALA A 253 -6.04 5.50 -12.21
N PRO A 254 -6.34 4.53 -13.10
CA PRO A 254 -5.79 4.51 -14.47
C PRO A 254 -6.04 5.77 -15.32
N LEU A 255 -7.06 6.58 -14.99
CA LEU A 255 -7.44 7.77 -15.77
C LEU A 255 -6.65 9.03 -15.39
N ILE A 256 -5.85 9.03 -14.31
CA ILE A 256 -5.18 10.25 -13.82
C ILE A 256 -4.33 10.91 -14.92
N VAL A 257 -3.40 10.16 -15.52
CA VAL A 257 -2.52 10.65 -16.59
C VAL A 257 -3.31 10.97 -17.86
N ASN A 258 -4.37 10.20 -18.15
CA ASN A 258 -5.24 10.45 -19.30
C ASN A 258 -5.98 11.79 -19.18
N HIS A 259 -6.48 12.12 -17.99
CA HIS A 259 -7.15 13.39 -17.72
C HIS A 259 -6.18 14.56 -17.81
N TRP A 260 -4.97 14.42 -17.24
CA TRP A 260 -3.91 15.41 -17.42
C TRP A 260 -3.60 15.65 -18.89
N PHE A 261 -3.57 14.58 -19.69
CA PHE A 261 -3.36 14.73 -21.13
C PHE A 261 -4.52 15.46 -21.79
N GLY A 262 -5.75 15.22 -21.35
CA GLY A 262 -6.95 15.87 -21.83
C GLY A 262 -6.95 17.39 -21.78
N GLU A 263 -6.13 17.99 -20.90
CA GLU A 263 -5.94 19.43 -20.80
C GLU A 263 -5.39 20.06 -22.08
N HIS A 264 -4.76 19.29 -22.98
CA HIS A 264 -4.28 19.78 -24.29
C HIS A 264 -5.39 20.48 -25.11
N LYS A 265 -6.66 20.14 -24.87
CA LYS A 265 -7.81 20.78 -25.53
C LYS A 265 -8.00 22.24 -25.13
N SER A 266 -7.60 22.59 -23.93
CA SER A 266 -7.70 23.96 -23.40
C SER A 266 -6.38 24.73 -23.56
N TYR A 267 -5.33 24.09 -24.09
CA TYR A 267 -4.03 24.72 -24.25
C TYR A 267 -4.04 25.75 -25.39
N LYS A 268 -3.66 26.98 -25.06
CA LYS A 268 -3.48 28.07 -26.02
C LYS A 268 -2.05 28.04 -26.56
N TRP A 269 -1.92 27.81 -27.86
CA TRP A 269 -0.62 27.80 -28.55
C TRP A 269 -0.01 29.20 -28.61
N ASN A 270 1.32 29.26 -28.77
CA ASN A 270 2.09 30.51 -28.85
C ASN A 270 1.85 31.44 -27.64
N THR A 271 1.70 30.85 -26.46
CA THR A 271 1.63 31.58 -25.19
C THR A 271 2.99 31.64 -24.54
N ARG A 272 3.29 32.77 -23.88
CA ARG A 272 4.47 32.91 -23.00
C ARG A 272 4.19 32.44 -21.57
N PHE A 273 2.92 32.29 -21.20
CA PHE A 273 2.50 31.95 -19.84
C PHE A 273 1.66 30.67 -19.83
N GLY A 274 1.90 29.84 -18.83
CA GLY A 274 1.06 28.65 -18.57
C GLY A 274 -0.27 29.04 -17.94
N SER A 275 -1.22 28.10 -17.95
CA SER A 275 -2.46 28.20 -17.20
C SER A 275 -2.56 27.09 -16.16
N THR A 276 -3.28 27.34 -15.07
CA THR A 276 -3.56 26.33 -14.04
C THR A 276 -4.34 25.13 -14.59
N GLU A 277 -5.14 25.35 -15.64
CA GLU A 277 -5.95 24.34 -16.34
C GLU A 277 -5.14 23.41 -17.25
N THR A 278 -3.95 23.82 -17.68
CA THR A 278 -3.13 23.08 -18.67
C THR A 278 -1.77 22.65 -18.14
N ARG A 279 -1.49 22.97 -16.87
CA ARG A 279 -0.19 22.78 -16.24
C ARG A 279 0.28 21.33 -16.20
N HIS A 280 -0.63 20.36 -16.14
CA HIS A 280 -0.25 18.96 -16.10
C HIS A 280 0.12 18.48 -17.51
N PHE A 281 -0.70 18.83 -18.51
CA PHE A 281 -0.38 18.56 -19.91
C PHE A 281 0.98 19.15 -20.30
N THR A 282 1.19 20.45 -20.05
CA THR A 282 2.43 21.14 -20.43
C THR A 282 3.65 20.57 -19.72
N ALA A 283 3.51 20.15 -18.46
CA ALA A 283 4.59 19.47 -17.74
C ALA A 283 4.95 18.11 -18.36
N MET A 284 3.96 17.31 -18.75
CA MET A 284 4.19 15.99 -19.36
C MET A 284 4.92 16.07 -20.69
N VAL A 285 4.59 17.05 -21.53
CA VAL A 285 5.18 17.23 -22.86
C VAL A 285 6.31 18.25 -22.90
N TRP A 286 6.82 18.68 -21.74
CA TRP A 286 7.91 19.66 -21.67
C TRP A 286 9.17 19.11 -22.35
N ASN A 287 9.63 19.79 -23.41
CA ASN A 287 10.70 19.28 -24.28
C ASN A 287 12.04 19.10 -23.55
N LYS A 288 12.41 20.06 -22.70
CA LYS A 288 13.70 20.05 -22.00
C LYS A 288 13.80 19.04 -20.85
N THR A 289 12.80 18.19 -20.59
CA THR A 289 12.90 17.15 -19.54
C THR A 289 13.28 15.80 -20.14
N SER A 290 14.14 15.05 -19.44
CA SER A 290 14.62 13.74 -19.91
C SER A 290 14.39 12.61 -18.89
N LYS A 291 14.19 12.98 -17.61
CA LYS A 291 13.94 12.03 -16.54
C LYS A 291 12.68 12.37 -15.78
N ILE A 292 12.07 11.34 -15.20
CA ILE A 292 10.83 11.43 -14.45
C ILE A 292 10.92 10.62 -13.17
N GLY A 293 10.36 11.14 -12.09
CA GLY A 293 10.09 10.42 -10.86
C GLY A 293 8.60 10.27 -10.67
N ILE A 294 8.13 9.05 -10.43
CA ILE A 294 6.71 8.74 -10.24
C ILE A 294 6.53 8.17 -8.84
N ALA A 295 5.70 8.84 -8.04
CA ALA A 295 5.31 8.35 -6.73
C ALA A 295 3.81 8.10 -6.68
N VAL A 296 3.44 6.93 -6.17
CA VAL A 296 2.05 6.52 -5.97
C VAL A 296 1.86 6.22 -4.50
N LEU A 297 0.85 6.83 -3.88
CA LEU A 297 0.47 6.59 -2.50
C LEU A 297 -1.01 6.24 -2.43
N ARG A 298 -1.34 5.13 -1.81
CA ARG A 298 -2.73 4.77 -1.49
C ARG A 298 -3.07 5.23 -0.09
N VAL A 299 -4.18 5.95 0.05
CA VAL A 299 -4.79 6.25 1.34
C VAL A 299 -6.28 5.91 1.28
N ASN A 300 -6.73 5.01 2.15
CA ASN A 300 -8.10 4.48 2.12
C ASN A 300 -8.47 3.89 0.75
N ASN A 301 -9.45 4.47 0.06
CA ASN A 301 -9.94 4.07 -1.26
C ASN A 301 -9.53 5.05 -2.36
N GLU A 302 -8.47 5.83 -2.11
CA GLU A 302 -7.97 6.84 -3.02
C GLU A 302 -6.51 6.56 -3.37
N ILE A 303 -6.17 6.78 -4.64
CA ILE A 303 -4.79 6.80 -5.15
C ILE A 303 -4.39 8.26 -5.32
N PHE A 304 -3.23 8.60 -4.79
CA PHE A 304 -2.53 9.86 -5.00
C PHE A 304 -1.31 9.60 -5.87
N LEU A 305 -1.09 10.47 -6.85
CA LEU A 305 0.04 10.45 -7.78
C LEU A 305 0.83 11.74 -7.62
N LYS A 306 2.16 11.65 -7.57
CA LYS A 306 3.05 12.80 -7.76
C LYS A 306 4.03 12.46 -8.86
N ILE A 307 4.16 13.37 -9.83
CA ILE A 307 5.20 13.32 -10.84
C ILE A 307 6.20 14.46 -10.61
N MET A 308 7.50 14.13 -10.69
CA MET A 308 8.60 15.08 -10.70
C MET A 308 9.44 14.88 -11.97
N TYR A 309 10.05 15.95 -12.45
CA TYR A 309 10.94 15.92 -13.61
C TYR A 309 12.34 16.39 -13.20
N ASP A 310 13.36 16.04 -14.00
CA ASP A 310 14.75 16.47 -13.78
C ASP A 310 14.94 17.98 -13.95
N ASN A 311 14.17 18.59 -14.84
CA ASN A 311 14.19 20.02 -15.06
C ASN A 311 12.90 20.68 -14.58
N LYS A 312 13.01 21.95 -14.19
CA LYS A 312 11.84 22.79 -13.89
C LYS A 312 10.96 22.89 -15.13
N VAL A 313 9.67 22.60 -14.96
CA VAL A 313 8.66 22.67 -16.01
C VAL A 313 7.77 23.88 -15.81
N ASN A 314 6.99 24.23 -16.85
CA ASN A 314 6.02 25.33 -16.79
C ASN A 314 6.64 26.69 -16.42
N ILE A 315 7.90 26.90 -16.79
CA ILE A 315 8.61 28.16 -16.52
C ILE A 315 8.02 29.24 -17.45
N PRO A 316 7.61 30.40 -16.91
CA PRO A 316 7.19 31.54 -17.73
C PRO A 316 8.24 31.91 -18.78
N ASN A 317 7.77 32.33 -19.96
CA ASN A 317 8.57 32.68 -21.14
C ASN A 317 9.35 31.52 -21.78
N GLN A 318 9.13 30.26 -21.36
CA GLN A 318 9.77 29.08 -21.96
C GLN A 318 8.76 28.13 -22.63
N PHE A 319 7.50 28.51 -22.78
CA PHE A 319 6.46 27.64 -23.32
C PHE A 319 6.62 27.37 -24.83
N GLU A 320 6.97 28.38 -25.62
CA GLU A 320 7.12 28.26 -27.08
C GLU A 320 8.20 27.26 -27.48
N GLU A 321 9.31 27.21 -26.75
CA GLU A 321 10.43 26.27 -27.00
C GLU A 321 10.19 24.87 -26.41
N ASN A 322 9.28 24.72 -25.45
CA ASN A 322 9.08 23.45 -24.73
C ASN A 322 7.79 22.72 -25.09
N ILE A 323 6.76 23.40 -25.59
CA ILE A 323 5.47 22.79 -25.94
C ILE A 323 5.33 22.73 -27.45
N LEU A 324 5.79 21.62 -28.02
CA LEU A 324 5.76 21.38 -29.45
C LEU A 324 4.33 21.08 -29.92
N LYS A 325 4.06 21.31 -31.20
CA LYS A 325 2.79 20.92 -31.83
C LYS A 325 2.78 19.43 -32.12
N LYS A 326 1.58 18.85 -32.21
CA LYS A 326 1.39 17.45 -32.55
C LYS A 326 2.03 17.14 -33.91
N VAL A 327 2.76 16.04 -34.00
CA VAL A 327 3.34 15.58 -35.27
C VAL A 327 2.19 15.10 -36.15
N ASN A 328 2.03 15.73 -37.31
CA ASN A 328 1.10 15.25 -38.33
C ASN A 328 1.65 13.92 -38.86
N GLY A 329 0.86 12.86 -38.76
CA GLY A 329 1.20 11.53 -39.25
C GLY A 329 1.26 11.48 -40.78
N ARG A 330 2.21 12.18 -41.39
CA ARG A 330 2.77 11.78 -42.67
C ARG A 330 4.07 11.07 -42.33
N TYR A 331 4.08 9.75 -42.53
CA TYR A 331 5.32 9.00 -42.65
C TYR A 331 6.22 9.74 -43.64
N SER A 332 7.21 10.47 -43.15
CA SER A 332 8.38 10.83 -43.94
C SER A 332 9.27 9.60 -43.99
N GLY A 333 8.91 8.65 -44.86
CA GLY A 333 9.94 7.80 -45.45
C GLY A 333 10.80 8.72 -46.31
N ARG A 334 12.04 8.94 -45.87
CA ARG A 334 13.18 9.59 -46.56
C ARG A 334 14.31 9.64 -45.52
N GLY A 335 15.45 8.99 -45.69
CA GLY A 335 15.95 8.15 -46.76
C GLY A 335 17.14 7.36 -46.26
#